data_AF-A0A497LQR2-F1
#
_entry.id   AF-A0A497LQR2-F1
#
_cell.length_a   1.000
_cell.length_b   1.000
_cell.length_c   1.000
_cell.angle_alpha   90.00
_cell.angle_beta   90.00
_cell.angle_gamma   90.00
#
_symmetry.space_group_name_H-M   'P 1'
#
loop_
_entity.id
_entity.type
_entity.pdbx_description
1 polymer ?
#
loop_
_entity_poly.entity_id
_entity_poly.type
_entity_poly.pdbx_seq_one_letter_code
_entity_poly.pdbx_strand_id
1 'polypeptide(L)'
;MGNVRASTSLVSDVVRGVERRILNHFMDLLIMSALYSYGGQISGYDVIKYLQLKYHFLPSSGTVYSCLYSMEREGLLRGEQNGRKRIYALTQHGAETARAILNGKDRILNFVAMILPEKRL
;
A
#
# COMPACT_ATOMS: atom_id res chain seq x y z
N MET A 1 -28.99 14.09 -21.24
CA MET A 1 -28.62 13.21 -20.10
C MET A 1 -27.65 12.08 -20.45
N GLY A 2 -27.44 11.69 -21.71
CA GLY A 2 -26.51 10.61 -22.09
C GLY A 2 -25.00 10.94 -22.02
N ASN A 3 -24.60 12.20 -22.23
CA ASN A 3 -23.18 12.57 -22.35
C ASN A 3 -22.45 12.75 -20.99
N VAL A 4 -23.18 13.15 -19.95
CA VAL A 4 -22.61 13.38 -18.60
C VAL A 4 -22.24 12.05 -17.91
N ARG A 5 -23.04 11.00 -18.11
CA ARG A 5 -22.78 9.67 -17.52
C ARG A 5 -21.53 9.00 -18.10
N ALA A 6 -21.31 9.12 -19.41
CA ALA A 6 -20.12 8.56 -20.08
C ALA A 6 -18.82 9.31 -19.72
N SER A 7 -18.89 10.64 -19.56
CA SER A 7 -17.74 11.43 -19.09
C SER A 7 -17.39 11.10 -17.63
N THR A 8 -18.39 10.89 -16.78
CA THR A 8 -18.20 10.51 -15.37
C THR A 8 -17.60 9.11 -15.22
N SER A 9 -18.00 8.15 -16.07
CA SER A 9 -17.43 6.79 -16.05
C SER A 9 -15.96 6.79 -16.48
N LEU A 10 -15.59 7.56 -17.50
CA LEU A 10 -14.18 7.68 -17.93
C LEU A 10 -13.28 8.23 -16.82
N VAL A 11 -13.71 9.31 -16.15
CA VAL A 11 -12.94 9.88 -15.03
C VAL A 11 -12.77 8.85 -13.92
N SER A 12 -13.83 8.13 -13.55
CA SER A 12 -13.77 7.06 -12.55
C SER A 12 -12.78 5.96 -12.95
N ASP A 13 -12.79 5.51 -14.20
CA ASP A 13 -11.90 4.43 -14.66
C ASP A 13 -10.44 4.85 -14.70
N VAL A 14 -10.16 6.08 -15.14
CA VAL A 14 -8.81 6.65 -15.12
C VAL A 14 -8.30 6.78 -13.68
N VAL A 15 -9.12 7.31 -12.77
CA VAL A 15 -8.75 7.45 -11.35
C VAL A 15 -8.47 6.09 -10.72
N ARG A 16 -9.33 5.08 -10.93
CA ARG A 16 -9.08 3.71 -10.44
C ARG A 16 -7.81 3.11 -11.02
N GLY A 17 -7.47 3.42 -12.26
CA GLY A 17 -6.21 3.02 -12.89
C GLY A 17 -5.00 3.60 -12.16
N VAL A 18 -5.06 4.88 -11.79
CA VAL A 18 -4.01 5.57 -11.01
C VAL A 18 -3.91 4.98 -9.60
N GLU A 19 -5.04 4.81 -8.90
CA GLU A 19 -5.07 4.19 -7.57
C GLU A 19 -4.44 2.80 -7.58
N ARG A 20 -4.79 1.94 -8.56
CA ARG A 20 -4.16 0.62 -8.71
C ARG A 20 -2.66 0.70 -8.94
N ARG A 21 -2.17 1.67 -9.71
CA ARG A 21 -0.72 1.85 -9.91
C ARG A 21 -0.03 2.23 -8.61
N ILE A 22 -0.61 3.14 -7.83
CA ILE A 22 -0.10 3.55 -6.53
C ILE A 22 -0.08 2.36 -5.57
N LEU A 23 -1.19 1.65 -5.41
CA LEU A 23 -1.30 0.50 -4.50
C LEU A 23 -0.32 -0.63 -4.86
N ASN A 24 -0.07 -0.85 -6.16
CA ASN A 24 0.91 -1.85 -6.61
C ASN A 24 2.36 -1.47 -6.30
N HIS A 25 2.75 -0.21 -6.55
CA HIS A 25 4.14 0.21 -6.42
C HIS A 25 4.54 0.56 -4.99
N PHE A 26 3.57 0.92 -4.14
CA PHE A 26 3.80 1.37 -2.77
C PHE A 26 3.20 0.41 -1.73
N MET A 27 3.12 -0.88 -2.07
CA MET A 27 2.52 -1.91 -1.21
C MET A 27 3.29 -2.07 0.12
N ASP A 28 4.60 -1.92 0.08
CA ASP A 28 5.50 -1.88 1.23
C ASP A 28 5.10 -0.81 2.25
N LEU A 29 4.78 0.41 1.79
CA LEU A 29 4.31 1.49 2.64
C LEU A 29 2.98 1.13 3.29
N LEU A 30 2.06 0.49 2.55
CA LEU A 30 0.76 0.06 3.07
C LEU A 30 0.92 -1.01 4.17
N ILE A 31 1.82 -1.97 3.96
CA ILE A 31 2.13 -3.02 4.93
C ILE A 31 2.76 -2.44 6.18
N MET A 32 3.78 -1.57 6.04
CA MET A 32 4.42 -0.91 7.18
C MET A 32 3.45 -0.03 7.97
N SER A 33 2.64 0.77 7.28
CA SER A 33 1.63 1.62 7.89
C SER A 33 0.60 0.81 8.68
N ALA A 34 0.14 -0.32 8.14
CA ALA A 34 -0.80 -1.21 8.82
C ALA A 34 -0.17 -1.84 10.06
N LEU A 35 1.02 -2.45 9.94
CA LEU A 35 1.72 -3.05 11.09
C LEU A 35 2.06 -2.02 12.17
N TYR A 36 2.42 -0.80 11.79
CA TYR A 36 2.72 0.27 12.74
C TYR A 36 1.47 0.74 13.50
N SER A 37 0.33 0.86 12.80
CA SER A 37 -0.91 1.38 13.38
C SER A 37 -1.63 0.37 14.25
N TYR A 38 -1.59 -0.92 13.89
CA TYR A 38 -2.35 -1.98 14.57
C TYR A 38 -1.47 -2.91 15.41
N GLY A 39 -0.14 -2.87 15.24
CA GLY A 39 0.81 -3.76 15.90
C GLY A 39 0.72 -5.22 15.40
N GLY A 40 1.45 -6.10 16.09
CA GLY A 40 1.35 -7.55 15.90
C GLY A 40 2.13 -8.12 14.72
N GLN A 41 1.60 -9.21 14.16
CA GLN A 41 2.20 -10.02 13.10
C GLN A 41 1.19 -10.27 11.98
N ILE A 42 1.66 -10.35 10.73
CA ILE A 42 0.82 -10.62 9.54
C ILE A 42 1.36 -11.78 8.73
N SER A 43 0.50 -12.57 8.11
CA SER A 43 0.90 -13.48 7.02
C SER A 43 0.68 -12.83 5.65
N GLY A 44 1.25 -13.44 4.60
CA GLY A 44 0.99 -12.99 3.22
C GLY A 44 -0.50 -13.02 2.84
N TYR A 45 -1.26 -13.98 3.39
CA TYR A 45 -2.71 -14.03 3.20
C TYR A 45 -3.42 -12.84 3.86
N ASP A 46 -2.96 -12.42 5.05
CA ASP A 46 -3.56 -11.29 5.75
C ASP A 46 -3.32 -9.97 4.99
N VAL A 47 -2.17 -9.81 4.33
CA VAL A 47 -1.90 -8.69 3.43
C VAL A 47 -2.88 -8.66 2.26
N ILE A 48 -3.10 -9.80 1.59
CA ILE A 48 -4.06 -9.90 0.49
C ILE A 48 -5.46 -9.50 0.96
N LYS A 49 -5.88 -10.04 2.11
CA LYS A 49 -7.19 -9.76 2.71
C LYS A 49 -7.33 -8.29 3.10
N TYR A 50 -6.29 -7.69 3.68
CA TYR A 50 -6.24 -6.27 4.03
C TYR A 50 -6.41 -5.39 2.79
N LEU A 51 -5.66 -5.65 1.72
CA LEU A 51 -5.73 -4.87 0.49
C LEU A 51 -7.09 -4.99 -0.21
N GLN A 52 -7.67 -6.19 -0.21
CA GLN A 52 -8.99 -6.44 -0.77
C GLN A 52 -10.09 -5.71 0.02
N LEU A 53 -10.08 -5.80 1.35
CA LEU A 53 -11.13 -5.23 2.18
C LEU A 53 -11.04 -3.71 2.28
N LYS A 54 -9.84 -3.15 2.39
CA LYS A 54 -9.65 -1.71 2.60
C LYS A 54 -9.60 -0.90 1.32
N TYR A 55 -9.06 -1.47 0.25
CA TYR A 55 -8.80 -0.74 -1.01
C TYR A 55 -9.51 -1.33 -2.23
N HIS A 56 -10.34 -2.38 -2.05
CA HIS A 56 -10.98 -3.10 -3.16
C HIS A 56 -9.97 -3.58 -4.22
N PHE A 57 -8.73 -3.84 -3.77
CA PHE A 57 -7.61 -4.20 -4.61
C PHE A 57 -7.12 -5.60 -4.26
N LEU A 58 -7.19 -6.50 -5.23
CA LEU A 58 -6.77 -7.89 -5.08
C LEU A 58 -5.44 -8.10 -5.85
N PRO A 59 -4.27 -7.98 -5.19
CA PRO A 59 -3.00 -8.32 -5.81
C PRO A 59 -2.85 -9.82 -6.00
N SER A 60 -1.95 -10.21 -6.92
CA SER A 60 -1.54 -11.61 -7.00
C SER A 60 -0.78 -12.02 -5.73
N SER A 61 -0.87 -13.30 -5.37
CA SER A 61 -0.06 -13.85 -4.27
C SER A 61 1.43 -13.63 -4.53
N GLY A 62 1.91 -13.87 -5.74
CA GLY A 62 3.31 -13.64 -6.13
C GLY A 62 3.78 -12.23 -5.82
N THR A 63 3.00 -11.21 -6.20
CA THR A 63 3.30 -9.80 -5.90
C THR A 63 3.46 -9.54 -4.40
N VAL A 64 2.52 -10.06 -3.59
CA VAL A 64 2.55 -9.89 -2.13
C VAL A 64 3.76 -10.59 -1.52
N TYR A 65 4.02 -11.85 -1.90
CA TYR A 65 5.14 -12.61 -1.34
C TYR A 65 6.49 -12.04 -1.78
N SER A 66 6.62 -11.57 -3.02
CA SER A 66 7.81 -10.86 -3.48
C SER A 66 8.04 -9.55 -2.72
N CYS A 67 6.99 -8.78 -2.45
CA CYS A 67 7.07 -7.56 -1.66
C CYS A 67 7.53 -7.87 -0.21
N LEU A 68 6.87 -8.82 0.47
CA LEU A 68 7.24 -9.24 1.82
C LEU A 68 8.69 -9.75 1.90
N TYR A 69 9.13 -10.51 0.89
CA TYR A 69 10.50 -10.98 0.79
C TYR A 69 11.50 -9.82 0.64
N SER A 70 11.21 -8.82 -0.22
CA SER A 70 12.05 -7.63 -0.37
C SER A 70 12.15 -6.85 0.94
N MET A 71 11.01 -6.60 1.60
CA MET A 71 10.97 -5.88 2.88
C MET A 71 11.74 -6.60 3.98
N GLU A 72 11.70 -7.93 4.01
CA GLU A 72 12.52 -8.73 4.94
C GLU A 72 14.01 -8.62 4.61
N ARG A 73 14.39 -8.71 3.32
CA ARG A 73 15.77 -8.55 2.85
C ARG A 73 16.35 -7.17 3.14
N GLU A 74 15.52 -6.13 3.09
CA GLU A 74 15.86 -4.75 3.42
C GLU A 74 15.88 -4.48 4.93
N GLY A 75 15.53 -5.47 5.76
CA GLY A 75 15.54 -5.35 7.22
C GLY A 75 14.37 -4.55 7.79
N LEU A 76 13.32 -4.28 7.00
CA LEU A 76 12.09 -3.62 7.45
C LEU A 76 11.18 -4.58 8.24
N LEU A 77 11.16 -5.85 7.81
CA LEU A 77 10.38 -6.91 8.45
C LEU A 77 11.29 -8.02 8.97
N ARG A 78 10.84 -8.69 10.03
CA ARG A 78 11.37 -9.98 10.46
C ARG A 78 10.32 -11.05 10.20
N GLY A 79 10.67 -12.05 9.39
CA GLY A 79 9.84 -13.21 9.13
C GLY A 79 10.14 -14.35 10.09
N GLU A 80 9.09 -14.94 10.66
CA GLU A 80 9.15 -16.09 11.55
C GLU A 80 8.24 -17.20 11.02
N GLN A 81 8.66 -18.45 11.20
CA GLN A 81 7.83 -19.60 10.87
C GLN A 81 6.84 -19.85 12.02
N ASN A 82 5.54 -19.85 11.72
CA ASN A 82 4.49 -20.22 12.66
C ASN A 82 3.67 -21.38 12.07
N GLY A 83 4.08 -22.60 12.45
CA GLY A 83 3.55 -23.84 11.88
C GLY A 83 3.76 -23.89 10.36
N ARG A 84 2.66 -23.94 9.61
CA ARG A 84 2.68 -23.97 8.12
C ARG A 84 2.73 -22.59 7.47
N LYS A 85 2.62 -21.50 8.24
CA LYS A 85 2.58 -20.13 7.72
C LYS A 85 3.84 -19.38 8.10
N ARG A 86 4.29 -18.49 7.22
CA ARG A 86 5.29 -17.47 7.54
C ARG A 86 4.56 -16.20 7.97
N ILE A 87 4.94 -15.65 9.11
CA ILE A 87 4.40 -14.41 9.66
C ILE A 87 5.49 -13.36 9.75
N TYR A 88 5.11 -12.10 9.67
CA TYR A 88 6.04 -10.97 9.61
C TYR A 88 5.66 -9.93 10.65
N ALA A 89 6.67 -9.39 11.34
CA ALA A 89 6.57 -8.24 12.23
C ALA A 89 7.52 -7.14 11.77
N LEU A 90 7.25 -5.89 12.16
CA LEU A 90 8.24 -4.82 12.00
C LEU A 90 9.49 -5.12 12.82
N THR A 91 10.65 -4.85 12.23
CA THR A 91 11.89 -4.68 13.00
C THR A 91 11.89 -3.29 13.66
N GLN A 92 12.91 -3.00 14.48
CA GLN A 92 13.13 -1.63 14.95
C GLN A 92 13.32 -0.66 13.77
N HIS A 93 14.15 -1.05 12.79
CA HIS A 93 14.37 -0.24 11.59
C HIS A 93 13.07 -0.01 10.81
N GLY A 94 12.26 -1.05 10.61
CA GLY A 94 10.95 -0.93 9.96
C GLY A 94 10.00 -0.01 10.72
N ALA A 95 9.98 -0.08 12.05
CA ALA A 95 9.13 0.78 12.87
C ALA A 95 9.55 2.26 12.82
N GLU A 96 10.85 2.54 12.83
CA GLU A 96 11.38 3.90 12.66
C GLU A 96 11.09 4.45 11.25
N THR A 97 11.26 3.63 10.22
CA THR A 97 10.92 3.97 8.83
C THR A 97 9.43 4.25 8.68
N ALA A 98 8.56 3.39 9.22
CA ALA A 98 7.11 3.60 9.22
C ALA A 98 6.71 4.90 9.93
N ARG A 99 7.32 5.18 11.09
CA ARG A 99 7.10 6.44 11.82
C ARG A 99 7.51 7.65 10.97
N ALA A 100 8.66 7.61 10.31
CA ALA A 100 9.12 8.69 9.45
C ALA A 100 8.16 8.96 8.29
N ILE A 101 7.64 7.90 7.65
CA ILE A 101 6.62 8.00 6.59
C ILE A 101 5.34 8.65 7.12
N LEU A 102 4.84 8.20 8.27
CA LEU A 102 3.60 8.71 8.86
C LEU A 102 3.74 10.19 9.29
N ASN A 103 4.87 10.57 9.88
CA ASN A 103 5.16 11.97 10.23
C ASN A 103 5.38 12.84 8.99
N GLY A 104 5.88 12.26 7.91
CA GLY A 104 6.09 12.93 6.62
C GLY A 104 4.86 12.99 5.72
N LYS A 105 3.69 12.52 6.17
CA LYS A 105 2.46 12.40 5.36
C LYS A 105 2.13 13.67 4.58
N ASP A 106 2.10 14.83 5.25
CA ASP A 106 1.70 16.08 4.60
C ASP A 106 2.71 16.51 3.52
N ARG A 107 4.00 16.26 3.75
CA ARG A 107 5.04 16.51 2.74
C ARG A 107 4.86 15.60 1.52
N ILE A 108 4.52 14.32 1.72
CA ILE A 108 4.24 13.38 0.62
C ILE A 108 2.99 13.82 -0.16
N LEU A 109 1.91 14.20 0.53
CA LEU A 109 0.67 14.66 -0.11
C LEU A 109 0.90 15.93 -0.94
N ASN A 110 1.66 16.89 -0.40
CA ASN A 110 2.02 18.10 -1.14
C ASN A 110 2.85 17.78 -2.39
N PHE A 111 3.78 16.84 -2.31
CA PHE A 111 4.56 16.41 -3.47
C PHE A 111 3.69 15.76 -4.55
N VAL A 112 2.74 14.88 -4.17
CA VAL A 112 1.79 14.29 -5.13
C VAL A 112 0.90 15.35 -5.78
N ALA A 113 0.43 16.32 -4.99
CA ALA A 113 -0.36 17.44 -5.51
C ALA A 113 0.42 18.30 -6.52
N MET A 114 1.73 18.50 -6.31
CA MET A 114 2.59 19.21 -7.27
C MET A 114 2.73 18.48 -8.62
N ILE A 115 2.72 17.14 -8.61
CA ILE A 115 2.82 16.33 -9.84
C ILE A 115 1.51 16.36 -10.64
N LEU A 116 0.37 16.53 -9.97
CA LEU A 116 -0.96 16.60 -10.56
C LEU A 116 -1.49 18.04 -10.47
N PRO A 117 -0.94 19.00 -11.24
CA PRO A 117 -1.32 20.40 -11.11
C PRO A 117 -2.80 20.60 -11.41
N GLU A 118 -3.38 21.59 -10.72
CA GLU A 118 -4.74 22.03 -11.00
C GLU A 118 -4.89 22.40 -12.46
N LYS A 119 -6.09 22.16 -13.00
CA LYS A 119 -6.47 22.69 -14.30
C LYS A 119 -6.34 24.21 -14.24
N ARG A 120 -5.37 24.77 -14.98
CA ARG A 120 -5.39 26.19 -15.32
C ARG A 120 -6.62 26.40 -16.21
N LEU A 121 -7.64 27.05 -15.66
CA LEU A 121 -8.82 27.51 -16.39
C LEU A 121 -8.44 28.68 -17.31
#